data_AF-A0A2D4ZFG2-F1
#
_entry.id   AF-A0A2D4ZFG2-F1
#
_cell.length_a   1.000
_cell.length_b   1.000
_cell.length_c   1.000
_cell.angle_alpha   90.00
_cell.angle_beta   90.00
_cell.angle_gamma   90.00
#
_symmetry.space_group_name_H-M   'P 1'
#
loop_
_entity.id
_entity.type
_entity.pdbx_description
1 polymer ?
#
loop_
_entity_poly.entity_id
_entity_poly.type
_entity_poly.pdbx_seq_one_letter_code
_entity_poly.pdbx_strand_id
1 'polypeptide(L)' 'MFEDSAFHIFDKSTSTLTLFTGEIKQIDVNHLDKPDYLSAVKQKAISSGLIGESDFVCEWDV' A
#
# COMPACT_ATOMS: atom_id res chain seq x y z
N MET A 1 11.77 17.30 13.70
CA MET A 1 10.38 16.96 13.33
C MET A 1 10.40 15.48 13.05
N PHE A 2 9.64 14.68 13.81
CA PHE A 2 9.40 13.30 13.39
C PHE A 2 8.51 13.41 12.16
N GLU A 3 9.00 12.99 11.00
CA GLU A 3 8.15 12.81 9.83
C GLU A 3 7.06 11.81 10.25
N ASP A 4 5.80 12.22 10.14
CA ASP A 4 4.64 11.37 10.43
C ASP A 4 4.58 10.23 9.41
N SER A 5 5.40 9.20 9.61
CA SER A 5 5.33 7.94 8.87
C SER A 5 4.06 7.19 9.29
N ALA A 6 3.21 6.88 8.31
CA ALA A 6 2.00 6.10 8.51
C ALA A 6 2.19 4.64 8.06
N PHE A 7 1.43 3.74 8.68
CA PHE A 7 1.31 2.34 8.27
C PHE A 7 0.00 2.12 7.52
N HIS A 8 0.09 1.50 6.35
CA HIS A 8 -1.03 1.19 5.48
C HIS A 8 -1.07 -0.31 5.20
N ILE A 9 -2.27 -0.85 5.07
CA ILE A 9 -2.50 -2.30 4.95
C ILE A 9 -2.99 -2.62 3.55
N PHE A 10 -2.30 -3.49 2.84
CA PHE A 10 -2.69 -3.99 1.53
C PHE A 10 -3.30 -5.39 1.64
N ASP A 11 -4.49 -5.56 1.08
CA ASP A 11 -5.15 -6.86 0.91
C ASP A 11 -5.00 -7.30 -0.56
N LYS A 12 -4.25 -8.38 -0.79
CA LYS A 12 -4.02 -8.94 -2.13
C LYS A 12 -5.28 -9.58 -2.74
N SER A 13 -6.19 -10.10 -1.91
CA SER A 13 -7.40 -10.81 -2.35
C SER A 13 -8.37 -9.86 -3.05
N THR A 14 -8.45 -8.63 -2.54
CA THR A 14 -9.32 -7.56 -3.05
C THR A 14 -8.55 -6.48 -3.83
N SER A 15 -7.21 -6.53 -3.84
CA SER A 15 -6.34 -5.50 -4.42
C SER A 15 -6.62 -4.10 -3.84
N THR A 16 -6.82 -4.02 -2.52
CA THR A 16 -7.15 -2.76 -1.83
C THR A 16 -6.07 -2.36 -0.83
N LEU A 17 -5.72 -1.08 -0.81
CA LEU A 17 -4.91 -0.42 0.21
C LEU A 17 -5.81 0.33 1.19
N THR A 18 -5.77 -0.06 2.46
CA THR A 18 -6.39 0.67 3.57
C THR A 18 -5.38 1.66 4.12
N LEU A 19 -5.71 2.94 3.99
CA LEU A 19 -4.89 4.04 4.48
C LEU A 19 -5.00 4.16 6.00
N PHE A 20 -3.99 4.74 6.65
CA PHE A 20 -4.05 5.05 8.08
C PHE A 20 -5.25 5.91 8.48
N THR A 21 -5.76 6.73 7.55
CA THR A 21 -6.98 7.53 7.73
C THR A 21 -8.26 6.68 7.85
N GLY A 22 -8.18 5.39 7.54
CA GLY A 22 -9.32 4.47 7.42
C GLY A 22 -9.96 4.46 6.03
N GLU A 23 -9.48 5.28 5.10
CA GLU A 23 -9.94 5.23 3.71
C GLU A 23 -9.43 3.97 2.99
N ILE A 24 -10.30 3.36 2.19
CA ILE A 24 -9.95 2.20 1.36
C ILE A 24 -9.82 2.65 -0.09
N LYS A 25 -8.69 2.34 -0.72
CA LYS A 25 -8.39 2.66 -2.12
C LYS A 25 -8.03 1.39 -2.88
N GLN A 26 -8.57 1.23 -4.08
CA GLN A 26 -8.19 0.11 -4.93
C GLN A 26 -6.85 0.41 -5.61
N ILE A 27 -5.92 -0.54 -5.54
CA ILE A 27 -4.62 -0.46 -6.21
C ILE A 27 -4.42 -1.75 -7.00
N ASP A 28 -4.74 -1.69 -8.29
CA ASP A 28 -4.55 -2.86 -9.16
C ASP A 28 -3.07 -3.16 -9.36
N VAL A 29 -2.59 -4.18 -8.67
CA VAL A 29 -1.25 -4.76 -8.86
C VAL A 29 -1.44 -6.26 -9.04
N ASN A 30 -0.84 -6.77 -10.11
CA ASN A 30 -0.78 -8.20 -10.31
C ASN A 30 0.24 -8.82 -9.33
N HIS A 31 -0.28 -9.45 -8.27
CA HIS A 31 0.51 -10.09 -7.21
C HIS A 31 0.93 -11.53 -7.56
N LEU A 32 0.33 -12.15 -8.57
CA LEU A 32 0.63 -13.54 -8.96
C LEU A 32 1.93 -13.64 -9.77
N ASP A 33 2.24 -12.62 -10.56
CA ASP A 33 3.42 -12.61 -11.44
C ASP A 33 4.65 -11.94 -10.82
N LYS A 34 4.55 -11.41 -9.58
CA LYS A 34 5.60 -10.61 -8.94
C LYS A 34 5.83 -11.02 -7.49
N PRO A 35 6.97 -11.64 -7.15
CA PRO A 35 7.32 -11.91 -5.76
C PRO A 35 7.45 -10.62 -4.92
N ASP A 36 7.88 -9.50 -5.53
CA ASP A 36 8.01 -8.19 -4.88
C ASP A 36 6.82 -7.25 -5.15
N TYR A 37 5.60 -7.79 -5.26
CA TYR A 37 4.43 -6.99 -5.62
C TYR A 37 4.13 -5.86 -4.62
N LEU A 38 4.47 -6.01 -3.32
CA LEU A 38 4.29 -4.96 -2.31
C LEU A 38 5.10 -3.70 -2.62
N SER A 39 6.30 -3.85 -3.18
CA SER A 39 7.10 -2.71 -3.66
C SER A 39 6.37 -1.98 -4.80
N ALA A 40 5.72 -2.72 -5.70
CA ALA A 40 4.91 -2.13 -6.77
C ALA A 40 3.65 -1.45 -6.24
N VAL A 41 2.99 -2.01 -5.22
CA VAL A 41 1.86 -1.39 -4.51
C VAL A 41 2.31 -0.06 -3.90
N LYS A 42 3.42 -0.05 -3.14
CA LYS A 42 3.97 1.17 -2.52
C LYS A 42 4.27 2.23 -3.57
N GLN A 43 4.98 1.88 -4.65
CA GLN A 43 5.30 2.82 -5.72
C GLN A 43 4.04 3.40 -6.39
N LYS A 44 3.02 2.59 -6.62
CA LYS A 44 1.75 3.04 -7.21
C LYS A 44 0.95 3.93 -6.26
N ALA A 45 0.99 3.64 -4.96
CA ALA A 45 0.34 4.46 -3.93
C ALA A 45 1.01 5.84 -3.81
N ILE A 46 2.35 5.89 -3.83
CA ILE A 46 3.13 7.14 -3.84
C ILE A 46 2.83 7.95 -5.11
N SER A 47 2.90 7.32 -6.29
CA SER A 47 2.65 8.03 -7.56
C SER A 47 1.21 8.55 -7.70
N SER A 48 0.27 7.93 -6.99
CA SER A 48 -1.14 8.37 -6.93
C SER A 48 -1.39 9.40 -5.81
N GLY A 49 -0.37 9.77 -5.03
CA GLY A 49 -0.48 10.72 -3.92
C GLY A 49 -1.30 10.19 -2.73
N LEU A 50 -1.45 8.88 -2.61
CA LEU A 50 -2.23 8.25 -1.53
C LEU A 50 -1.44 8.14 -0.23
N ILE A 51 -0.12 7.98 -0.32
CA ILE A 51 0.80 7.80 0.81
C ILE A 51 2.12 8.56 0.55
N GLY A 52 2.87 8.83 1.61
CA GLY A 52 4.21 9.42 1.52
C GLY A 52 5.31 8.40 1.21
N GLU A 53 6.50 8.87 0.81
CA GLU A 53 7.66 8.00 0.57
C GLU A 53 8.14 7.29 1.85
N SER A 54 8.03 7.99 2.98
CA SER A 54 8.37 7.52 4.33
C SER A 54 7.30 6.58 4.93
N ASP A 55 6.18 6.36 4.25
CA ASP A 55 5.12 5.48 4.72
C ASP A 55 5.43 4.00 4.47
N PHE A 56 4.85 3.15 5.30
CA PHE A 56 5.01 1.70 5.24
C PHE A 56 3.74 1.06 4.68
N VAL A 57 3.92 0.09 3.78
CA VAL A 57 2.83 -0.76 3.29
C VAL A 57 3.14 -2.18 3.72
N CYS A 58 2.23 -2.81 4.46
CA CYS A 58 2.30 -4.21 4.82
C CYS A 58 1.17 -5.00 4.16
N GLU A 59 1.40 -6.28 3.93
CA GLU A 59 0.36 -7.21 3.51
C GLU A 59 -0.47 -7.66 4.72
N TRP A 60 -1.78 -7.75 4.53
CA TRP A 60 -2.65 -8.53 5.40
C TRP A 60 -2.69 -9.98 4.90
N ASP A 61 -1.93 -10.86 5.54
CA ASP A 61 -1.97 -12.31 5.30
C ASP A 61 -2.79 -12.95 6.44
N VAL A 62 -3.91 -13.57 6.09
CA VAL A 62 -4.82 -14.31 7.01
C VAL A 62 -4.71 -15.80 6.80
#